data_AF-A0AAU2XJY8-F1
#
_entry.id   AF-A0AAU2XJY8-F1
#
_cell.length_a   1.000
_cell.length_b   1.000
_cell.length_c   1.000
_cell.angle_alpha   90.00
_cell.angle_beta   90.00
_cell.angle_gamma   90.00
#
_symmetry.space_group_name_H-M   'P 1'
#
loop_
_entity.id
_entity.type
_entity.pdbx_description
1 polymer ?
#
loop_
_entity_poly.entity_id
_entity_poly.type
_entity_poly.pdbx_seq_one_letter_code
_entity_poly.pdbx_strand_id
1 'polypeptide(L)'
;MIPYGSKPVGIDRAAEMLGKSPGTLRNQRIWEKVRTLNRPGARVTRIFDEADLAAYRDGTPLPPRPAPHPRDLLDIEEARLAIPEERRPTPKTWQTYVYASDKDGIGPPADERVEGVNHWYRETIAAWAARPDGRHRTKGSRNKAPIVREAAVRNAARVAELLEADPSVMPAQVAADLGLSERQAERYLTAAGRTTVRDGAAQRRRELAEFRTRNPDATRQQMAEAMGLPVARIDKYLAALRS
;
A
#
# COMPACT_ATOMS: atom_id res chain seq x y z
N MET A 1 5.02 -25.07 14.06
CA MET A 1 5.59 -24.28 15.16
C MET A 1 6.67 -25.11 15.80
N ILE A 2 7.87 -24.58 15.86
CA ILE A 2 9.01 -25.17 16.57
C ILE A 2 9.03 -24.55 17.97
N PRO A 3 8.77 -25.32 19.04
CA PRO A 3 8.77 -24.78 20.38
C PRO A 3 10.15 -24.30 20.83
N TYR A 4 10.17 -23.31 21.72
CA TYR A 4 11.40 -22.87 22.34
C TYR A 4 12.09 -24.02 23.11
N GLY A 5 13.39 -24.19 22.90
CA GLY A 5 14.19 -25.27 23.50
C GLY A 5 14.12 -26.61 22.77
N SER A 6 13.24 -26.76 21.78
CA SER A 6 13.27 -27.91 20.86
C SER A 6 14.51 -27.85 19.97
N LYS A 7 15.02 -29.02 19.59
CA LYS A 7 16.08 -29.16 18.59
C LYS A 7 15.46 -29.64 17.27
N PRO A 8 15.15 -28.73 16.33
CA PRO A 8 14.54 -29.11 15.08
C PRO A 8 15.56 -29.81 14.17
N VAL A 9 15.16 -30.93 13.58
CA VAL A 9 15.99 -31.69 12.64
C VAL A 9 15.23 -32.05 11.37
N GLY A 10 15.89 -31.96 10.22
CA GLY A 10 15.37 -32.40 8.93
C GLY A 10 15.36 -33.92 8.74
N ILE A 11 14.89 -34.34 7.57
CA ILE A 11 14.71 -35.76 7.23
C ILE A 11 16.05 -36.53 7.17
N ASP A 12 17.14 -35.88 6.78
CA ASP A 12 18.45 -36.53 6.64
C ASP A 12 19.05 -36.85 8.00
N ARG A 13 19.01 -35.88 8.93
CA ARG A 13 19.42 -36.11 10.32
C ARG A 13 18.50 -37.10 11.04
N ALA A 14 17.19 -37.06 10.77
CA ALA A 14 16.26 -38.06 11.29
C ALA A 14 16.59 -39.48 10.78
N ALA A 15 17.03 -39.61 9.53
CA ALA A 15 17.47 -40.87 8.94
C ALA A 15 18.71 -41.42 9.66
N GLU A 16 19.70 -40.56 9.88
CA GLU A 16 20.90 -40.91 10.65
C GLU A 16 20.55 -41.38 12.07
N MET A 17 19.71 -40.64 12.80
CA MET A 17 19.31 -40.98 14.17
C MET A 17 18.58 -42.32 14.27
N LEU A 18 17.84 -42.70 13.23
CA LEU A 18 17.07 -43.94 13.17
C LEU A 18 17.83 -45.08 12.48
N GLY A 19 19.09 -44.87 12.07
CA GLY A 19 19.90 -45.87 11.38
C GLY A 19 19.33 -46.30 10.03
N LYS A 20 18.67 -45.38 9.30
CA LYS A 20 17.96 -45.65 8.05
C LYS A 20 18.40 -44.70 6.94
N SER A 21 18.19 -45.08 5.68
CA SER A 21 18.35 -44.13 4.59
C SER A 21 17.19 -43.10 4.58
N PRO A 22 17.41 -41.86 4.09
CA PRO A 22 16.34 -40.87 3.93
C PRO A 22 15.18 -41.36 3.06
N GLY A 23 15.47 -42.14 2.01
CA GLY A 23 14.46 -42.76 1.14
C GLY A 23 13.59 -43.77 1.89
N THR A 24 14.21 -44.61 2.73
CA THR A 24 13.48 -45.56 3.58
C THR A 24 12.55 -44.85 4.55
N LEU A 25 12.99 -43.77 5.19
CA LEU A 25 12.12 -42.99 6.09
C LEU A 25 10.92 -42.38 5.36
N ARG A 26 11.13 -41.88 4.14
CA ARG A 26 10.03 -41.36 3.30
C ARG A 26 9.02 -42.44 2.95
N ASN A 27 9.49 -43.60 2.52
CA ASN A 27 8.62 -44.74 2.18
C ASN A 27 7.85 -45.27 3.39
N GLN A 28 8.48 -45.29 4.57
CA GLN A 28 7.84 -45.69 5.83
C GLN A 28 6.93 -44.63 6.42
N ARG A 29 6.85 -43.45 5.79
CA ARG A 29 6.02 -42.31 6.21
C ARG A 29 6.21 -42.02 7.71
N ILE A 30 7.46 -41.89 8.14
CA ILE A 30 7.81 -41.75 9.57
C ILE A 30 7.05 -40.62 10.28
N TRP A 31 6.66 -39.57 9.55
CA TRP A 31 5.83 -38.46 10.04
C TRP A 31 4.41 -38.85 10.48
N GLU A 32 3.97 -40.09 10.22
CA GLU A 32 2.71 -40.63 10.73
C GLU A 32 2.89 -41.31 12.10
N LYS A 33 4.13 -41.65 12.44
CA LYS A 33 4.49 -42.32 13.69
C LYS A 33 5.17 -41.37 14.68
N VAL A 34 5.93 -40.43 14.15
CA VAL A 34 6.61 -39.38 14.91
C VAL A 34 5.99 -38.04 14.55
N ARG A 35 5.63 -37.29 15.59
CA ARG A 35 5.02 -35.98 15.47
C ARG A 35 6.00 -35.01 14.78
N THR A 36 5.50 -34.27 13.78
CA THR A 36 6.30 -33.22 13.10
C THR A 36 6.11 -31.86 13.77
N LEU A 37 7.09 -30.98 13.60
CA LEU A 37 7.06 -29.60 14.09
C LEU A 37 6.38 -28.65 13.09
N ASN A 38 6.25 -29.03 11.83
CA ASN A 38 5.51 -28.24 10.84
C ASN A 38 4.00 -28.28 11.10
N ARG A 39 3.31 -27.27 10.57
CA ARG A 39 1.84 -27.29 10.45
C ARG A 39 1.36 -28.51 9.64
N PRO A 40 0.22 -29.13 10.00
CA PRO A 40 -0.44 -30.13 9.17
C PRO A 40 -0.67 -29.62 7.74
N GLY A 41 -0.29 -30.42 6.74
CA GLY A 41 -0.44 -30.06 5.32
C GLY A 41 0.60 -29.07 4.78
N ALA A 42 1.63 -28.71 5.55
CA ALA A 42 2.76 -27.96 5.02
C ALA A 42 3.42 -28.73 3.87
N ARG A 43 3.57 -28.08 2.70
CA ARG A 43 4.24 -28.62 1.51
C ARG A 43 5.78 -28.62 1.62
N VAL A 44 6.30 -28.16 2.75
CA VAL A 44 7.72 -27.90 3.00
C VAL A 44 8.40 -29.13 3.60
N THR A 45 9.74 -29.15 3.61
CA THR A 45 10.57 -30.15 4.30
C THR A 45 10.02 -30.44 5.69
N ARG A 46 9.83 -31.73 5.99
CA ARG A 46 9.36 -32.19 7.30
C ARG A 46 10.48 -31.99 8.32
N ILE A 47 10.14 -31.34 9.41
CA ILE A 47 10.99 -31.02 10.55
C ILE A 47 10.47 -31.82 11.74
N PHE A 48 11.37 -32.48 12.43
CA PHE A 48 11.10 -33.30 13.62
C PHE A 48 11.78 -32.67 14.83
N ASP A 49 11.32 -33.05 16.02
CA ASP A 49 12.04 -32.78 17.26
C ASP A 49 13.02 -33.94 17.51
N GLU A 50 14.28 -33.62 17.83
CA GLU A 50 15.28 -34.62 18.20
C GLU A 50 14.82 -35.52 19.36
N ALA A 51 14.11 -34.97 20.36
CA ALA A 51 13.59 -35.72 21.49
C ALA A 51 12.44 -36.65 21.09
N ASP A 52 11.55 -36.21 20.17
CA ASP A 52 10.47 -37.06 19.64
C ASP A 52 11.06 -38.25 18.85
N LEU A 53 12.15 -38.03 18.09
CA LEU A 53 12.83 -39.08 17.35
C LEU A 53 13.58 -40.07 18.26
N ALA A 54 14.26 -39.57 19.30
CA ALA A 54 14.92 -40.41 20.28
C ALA A 54 13.91 -41.28 21.03
N ALA A 55 12.79 -40.70 21.48
CA ALA A 55 11.74 -41.44 22.16
C ALA A 55 11.17 -42.56 21.26
N TYR A 56 10.91 -42.25 19.98
CA TYR A 56 10.44 -43.24 19.01
C TYR A 56 11.47 -44.36 18.75
N ARG A 57 12.75 -44.02 18.62
CA ARG A 57 13.84 -44.99 18.45
C ARG A 57 13.90 -45.95 19.64
N ASP A 58 13.78 -45.41 20.84
CA ASP A 58 13.93 -46.14 22.09
C ASP A 58 12.62 -46.85 22.52
N GLY A 59 11.55 -46.72 21.73
CA GLY A 59 10.24 -47.34 22.01
C GLY A 59 9.52 -46.74 23.22
N THR A 60 9.90 -45.53 23.62
CA THR A 60 9.31 -44.84 24.78
C THR A 60 8.20 -43.89 24.35
N PRO A 61 7.27 -43.53 25.25
CA PRO A 61 6.23 -42.56 24.94
C PRO A 61 6.81 -41.21 24.51
N LEU A 62 6.22 -40.58 23.49
CA LEU A 62 6.64 -39.26 23.03
C LEU A 62 6.48 -38.23 24.15
N PRO A 63 7.45 -37.30 24.32
CA PRO A 63 7.36 -36.27 25.34
C PRO A 63 6.16 -35.34 25.08
N PRO A 64 5.52 -34.82 26.14
CA PRO A 64 4.47 -33.82 26.01
C PRO A 64 5.01 -32.56 25.31
N ARG A 65 4.16 -31.86 24.53
CA ARG A 65 4.58 -30.58 23.97
C ARG A 65 4.80 -29.57 25.10
N PRO A 66 5.86 -28.76 25.05
CA PRO A 66 5.97 -27.62 25.95
C PRO A 66 4.82 -26.64 25.71
N ALA A 67 4.48 -25.87 26.74
CA ALA A 67 3.51 -24.79 26.64
C ALA A 67 3.99 -23.72 25.65
N PRO A 68 3.07 -22.98 24.99
CA PRO A 68 3.45 -21.89 24.08
C PRO A 68 4.38 -20.87 24.76
N HIS A 69 5.45 -20.49 24.07
CA HIS A 69 6.45 -19.56 24.55
C HIS A 69 6.62 -18.38 23.57
N PRO A 70 6.98 -17.17 24.04
CA PRO A 70 7.22 -16.02 23.15
C PRO A 70 8.33 -16.25 22.10
N ARG A 71 9.29 -17.12 22.42
CA ARG A 71 10.38 -17.55 21.51
C ARG A 71 10.08 -18.82 20.71
N ASP A 72 8.82 -19.23 20.63
CA ASP A 72 8.45 -20.26 19.67
C ASP A 72 8.65 -19.72 18.26
N LEU A 73 9.30 -20.53 17.43
CA LEU A 73 9.53 -20.23 16.02
C LEU A 73 8.31 -20.65 15.20
N LEU A 74 7.74 -19.68 14.49
CA LEU A 74 6.57 -19.79 13.65
C LEU A 74 7.00 -19.88 12.19
N ASP A 75 6.39 -20.81 11.45
CA ASP A 75 6.50 -20.78 9.99
C ASP A 75 5.76 -19.55 9.41
N ILE A 76 5.89 -19.32 8.10
CA ILE A 76 5.28 -18.16 7.45
C ILE A 76 3.77 -18.04 7.69
N GLU A 77 3.02 -19.14 7.67
CA GLU A 77 1.57 -19.10 7.83
C GLU A 77 1.18 -18.99 9.31
N GLU A 78 1.92 -19.65 10.20
CA GLU A 78 1.75 -19.53 11.64
C GLU A 78 2.06 -18.11 12.13
N ALA A 79 3.11 -17.48 11.60
CA ALA A 79 3.44 -16.09 11.84
C ALA A 79 2.30 -15.18 11.39
N ARG A 80 1.71 -15.43 10.22
CA ARG A 80 0.55 -14.68 9.75
C ARG A 80 -0.65 -14.83 10.69
N LEU A 81 -0.93 -16.05 11.13
CA LEU A 81 -2.07 -16.35 11.99
C LEU A 81 -1.91 -15.78 13.41
N ALA A 82 -0.67 -15.62 13.88
CA ALA A 82 -0.37 -14.97 15.16
C ALA A 82 -0.70 -13.46 15.17
N ILE A 83 -0.86 -12.83 14.01
CA ILE A 83 -1.32 -11.43 13.91
C ILE A 83 -2.83 -11.37 14.23
N PRO A 84 -3.30 -10.40 15.05
CA PRO A 84 -4.72 -10.18 15.33
C PRO A 84 -5.55 -10.06 14.04
N GLU A 85 -6.75 -10.63 14.04
CA GLU A 85 -7.55 -10.83 12.82
C GLU A 85 -7.85 -9.51 12.08
N GLU A 86 -8.10 -8.43 12.81
CA GLU A 86 -8.41 -7.09 12.28
C GLU A 86 -7.22 -6.46 11.53
N ARG A 87 -6.01 -6.96 11.82
CA ARG A 87 -4.74 -6.49 11.25
C ARG A 87 -4.07 -7.55 10.38
N ARG A 88 -4.65 -8.75 10.28
CA ARG A 88 -4.04 -9.90 9.64
C ARG A 88 -3.98 -9.70 8.13
N PRO A 89 -2.80 -9.68 7.50
CA PRO A 89 -2.70 -9.63 6.05
C PRO A 89 -3.21 -10.94 5.42
N THR A 90 -3.63 -10.85 4.15
CA THR A 90 -3.93 -12.04 3.35
C THR A 90 -2.66 -12.89 3.19
N PRO A 91 -2.76 -14.22 2.96
CA PRO A 91 -1.58 -15.07 2.75
C PRO A 91 -0.61 -14.53 1.69
N LYS A 92 -1.14 -14.02 0.56
CA LYS A 92 -0.33 -13.46 -0.53
C LYS A 92 0.36 -12.15 -0.15
N THR A 93 -0.36 -11.26 0.55
CA THR A 93 0.21 -10.01 1.06
C THR A 93 1.32 -10.29 2.07
N TRP A 94 1.11 -11.25 2.96
CA TRP A 94 2.09 -11.63 3.96
C TRP A 94 3.39 -12.16 3.34
N GLN A 95 3.28 -13.04 2.34
CA GLN A 95 4.43 -13.48 1.55
C GLN A 95 5.21 -12.31 0.94
N THR A 96 4.50 -11.30 0.42
CA THR A 96 5.17 -10.10 -0.10
C THR A 96 5.88 -9.32 1.00
N TYR A 97 5.32 -9.24 2.21
CA TYR A 97 5.95 -8.50 3.31
C TYR A 97 7.25 -9.16 3.79
N VAL A 98 7.27 -10.49 3.91
CA VAL A 98 8.42 -11.21 4.48
C VAL A 98 9.47 -11.64 3.46
N TYR A 99 9.14 -11.65 2.16
CA TYR A 99 10.08 -11.94 1.07
C TYR A 99 10.43 -10.73 0.20
N ALA A 100 9.82 -9.56 0.44
CA ALA A 100 10.33 -8.32 -0.14
C ALA A 100 11.77 -8.12 0.36
N SER A 101 12.67 -7.71 -0.55
CA SER A 101 14.07 -7.46 -0.19
C SER A 101 14.18 -6.47 0.97
N ASP A 102 15.20 -6.64 1.83
CA ASP A 102 15.48 -5.81 3.01
C ASP A 102 15.39 -4.29 2.76
N LYS A 103 15.54 -3.85 1.50
CA LYS A 103 15.42 -2.45 1.08
C LYS A 103 14.02 -1.84 1.22
N ASP A 104 12.95 -2.64 1.21
CA ASP A 104 11.57 -2.14 1.34
C ASP A 104 10.96 -2.39 2.73
N GLY A 105 11.58 -3.24 3.57
CA GLY A 105 11.41 -3.27 5.04
C GLY A 105 9.98 -3.36 5.58
N ILE A 106 9.04 -3.98 4.86
CA ILE A 106 7.62 -3.97 5.25
C ILE A 106 7.34 -5.00 6.35
N GLY A 107 7.81 -6.23 6.19
CA GLY A 107 7.68 -7.30 7.17
C GLY A 107 8.82 -7.32 8.18
N PRO A 108 8.67 -8.06 9.30
CA PRO A 108 9.78 -8.32 10.18
C PRO A 108 10.81 -9.24 9.49
N PRO A 109 12.11 -9.02 9.69
CA PRO A 109 13.13 -9.96 9.23
C PRO A 109 12.91 -11.33 9.89
N ALA A 110 13.33 -12.40 9.21
CA ALA A 110 13.31 -13.73 9.81
C ALA A 110 14.32 -13.79 10.96
N ASP A 111 13.90 -14.34 12.10
CA ASP A 111 14.76 -14.50 13.27
C ASP A 111 15.72 -15.69 13.07
N GLU A 112 15.21 -16.79 12.51
CA GLU A 112 15.99 -18.01 12.27
C GLU A 112 15.64 -18.67 10.93
N ARG A 113 16.59 -19.47 10.43
CA ARG A 113 16.38 -20.30 9.24
C ARG A 113 16.63 -21.76 9.59
N VAL A 114 15.55 -22.55 9.63
CA VAL A 114 15.57 -23.97 9.98
C VAL A 114 15.30 -24.79 8.73
N GLU A 115 16.20 -25.73 8.40
CA GLU A 115 16.08 -26.58 7.19
C GLU A 115 15.87 -25.75 5.90
N GLY A 116 16.52 -24.59 5.82
CA GLY A 116 16.41 -23.68 4.68
C GLY A 116 15.14 -22.82 4.65
N VAL A 117 14.28 -22.91 5.65
CA VAL A 117 13.00 -22.19 5.75
C VAL A 117 13.08 -21.10 6.81
N ASN A 118 12.62 -19.90 6.45
CA ASN A 118 12.57 -18.77 7.37
C ASN A 118 11.49 -18.97 8.44
N HIS A 119 11.84 -18.65 9.68
CA HIS A 119 10.95 -18.69 10.84
C HIS A 119 11.07 -17.39 11.63
N TRP A 120 9.99 -17.07 12.35
CA TRP A 120 9.90 -15.86 13.18
C TRP A 120 9.51 -16.24 14.59
N TYR A 121 10.09 -15.58 15.59
CA TYR A 121 9.60 -15.72 16.95
C TYR A 121 8.19 -15.15 17.09
N ARG A 122 7.38 -15.79 17.93
CA ARG A 122 6.06 -15.28 18.29
C ARG A 122 6.13 -13.83 18.82
N GLU A 123 7.14 -13.51 19.61
CA GLU A 123 7.38 -12.15 20.13
C GLU A 123 7.71 -11.15 19.02
N THR A 124 8.53 -11.53 18.04
CA THR A 124 8.88 -10.69 16.89
C THR A 124 7.64 -10.33 16.09
N ILE A 125 6.76 -11.31 15.82
CA ILE A 125 5.49 -11.07 15.13
C ILE A 125 4.56 -10.20 15.96
N ALA A 126 4.44 -10.45 17.27
CA ALA A 126 3.60 -9.65 18.15
C ALA A 126 4.07 -8.18 18.21
N ALA A 127 5.38 -7.96 18.33
CA ALA A 127 5.99 -6.63 18.34
C ALA A 127 5.78 -5.91 17.00
N TRP A 128 5.98 -6.60 15.88
CA TRP A 128 5.73 -6.05 14.55
C TRP A 128 4.25 -5.69 14.36
N ALA A 129 3.34 -6.59 14.78
CA ALA A 129 1.90 -6.38 14.69
C ALA A 129 1.40 -5.25 15.58
N ALA A 130 2.10 -4.90 16.67
CA ALA A 130 1.73 -3.79 17.54
C ALA A 130 2.05 -2.41 16.93
N ARG A 131 3.00 -2.33 15.99
CA ARG A 131 3.47 -1.05 15.45
C ARG A 131 2.35 -0.24 14.76
N PRO A 132 2.23 1.08 14.96
CA PRO A 132 1.19 1.90 14.34
C PRO A 132 1.23 1.92 12.81
N ASP A 133 2.43 1.74 12.25
CA ASP A 133 2.76 1.80 10.82
C ASP A 133 2.82 0.42 10.14
N GLY A 134 2.41 -0.66 10.81
CA GLY A 134 2.40 -2.04 10.27
C GLY A 134 1.55 -2.25 9.00
N ARG A 135 0.97 -1.18 8.45
CA ARG A 135 0.46 -1.07 7.08
C ARG A 135 1.36 -0.13 6.27
N HIS A 136 2.64 -0.46 6.08
CA HIS A 136 3.41 0.26 5.07
C HIS A 136 2.81 -0.04 3.69
N ARG A 137 2.21 0.99 3.11
CA ARG A 137 1.85 1.01 1.70
C ARG A 137 3.16 0.87 0.91
N THR A 138 3.29 -0.18 0.11
CA THR A 138 4.43 -0.35 -0.80
C THR A 138 4.67 0.95 -1.55
N LYS A 139 5.90 1.47 -1.48
CA LYS A 139 6.31 2.67 -2.22
C LYS A 139 6.01 2.44 -3.70
N GLY A 140 5.08 3.22 -4.27
CA GLY A 140 4.65 3.07 -5.66
C GLY A 140 3.36 2.28 -5.90
N SER A 141 2.66 1.79 -4.87
CA SER A 141 1.32 1.23 -5.09
C SER A 141 0.37 2.34 -5.55
N ARG A 142 0.04 2.34 -6.85
CA ARG A 142 -1.01 3.21 -7.41
C ARG A 142 -2.37 2.62 -7.03
N ASN A 143 -3.29 3.46 -6.56
CA ASN A 143 -4.69 3.04 -6.46
C ASN A 143 -5.14 2.64 -7.88
N LYS A 144 -5.41 1.35 -8.12
CA LYS A 144 -5.88 0.87 -9.43
C LYS A 144 -7.30 1.29 -9.76
N ALA A 145 -8.05 1.80 -8.79
CA ALA A 145 -9.36 2.39 -9.00
C ALA A 145 -9.41 3.76 -8.31
N PRO A 146 -9.95 4.81 -8.95
CA PRO A 146 -10.31 6.01 -8.24
C PRO A 146 -11.39 5.61 -7.22
N ILE A 147 -11.06 5.69 -5.93
CA ILE A 147 -12.10 5.79 -4.91
C ILE A 147 -12.72 7.15 -5.17
N VAL A 148 -13.83 7.18 -5.91
CA VAL A 148 -14.62 8.38 -6.11
C VAL A 148 -15.24 8.69 -4.75
N ARG A 149 -14.56 9.54 -3.98
CA ARG A 149 -15.11 10.03 -2.72
C ARG A 149 -16.39 10.78 -3.03
N GLU A 150 -17.46 10.59 -2.27
CA GLU A 150 -18.73 11.31 -2.46
C GLU A 150 -18.53 12.83 -2.55
N ALA A 151 -17.57 13.37 -1.78
CA ALA A 151 -17.17 14.77 -1.87
C ALA A 151 -16.70 15.18 -3.28
N ALA A 152 -16.03 14.29 -4.02
CA ALA A 152 -15.61 14.58 -5.38
C ALA A 152 -16.78 14.64 -6.37
N VAL A 153 -17.83 13.82 -6.17
CA VAL A 153 -19.07 13.88 -6.96
C VAL A 153 -19.82 15.18 -6.65
N ARG A 154 -20.00 15.49 -5.37
CA ARG A 154 -20.66 16.74 -4.93
C ARG A 154 -19.96 17.98 -5.45
N ASN A 155 -18.62 18.02 -5.34
CA ASN A 155 -17.83 19.14 -5.81
C ASN A 155 -17.91 19.28 -7.34
N ALA A 156 -17.91 18.18 -8.09
CA ALA A 156 -18.07 18.23 -9.54
C ALA A 156 -19.45 18.76 -9.96
N ALA A 157 -20.52 18.31 -9.31
CA ALA A 157 -21.87 18.80 -9.56
C ALA A 157 -21.99 20.30 -9.25
N ARG A 158 -21.47 20.74 -8.10
CA ARG A 158 -21.47 22.16 -7.71
C ARG A 158 -20.67 23.05 -8.67
N VAL A 159 -19.55 22.56 -9.19
CA VAL A 159 -18.80 23.29 -10.23
C VAL A 159 -19.59 23.40 -11.53
N ALA A 160 -20.36 22.38 -11.91
CA ALA A 160 -21.23 22.45 -13.08
C ALA A 160 -22.35 23.50 -12.90
N GLU A 161 -23.00 23.55 -11.73
CA GLU A 161 -23.99 24.59 -11.40
C GLU A 161 -23.40 26.00 -11.46
N LEU A 162 -22.20 26.20 -10.90
CA LEU A 162 -21.51 27.49 -10.93
C LEU A 162 -21.14 27.89 -12.37
N LEU A 163 -20.78 26.94 -13.22
CA LEU A 163 -20.48 27.18 -14.63
C LEU A 163 -21.74 27.47 -15.46
N GLU A 164 -22.87 26.84 -15.13
CA GLU A 164 -24.16 27.12 -15.77
C GLU A 164 -24.66 28.52 -15.41
N ALA A 165 -24.49 28.93 -14.14
CA ALA A 165 -24.84 30.26 -13.68
C ALA A 165 -23.89 31.36 -14.20
N ASP A 166 -22.59 31.09 -14.24
CA ASP A 166 -21.56 32.00 -14.74
C ASP A 166 -20.43 31.23 -15.44
N PRO A 167 -20.42 31.20 -16.80
CA PRO A 167 -19.35 30.58 -17.58
C PRO A 167 -17.96 31.21 -17.35
N SER A 168 -17.92 32.39 -16.73
CA SER A 168 -16.70 33.14 -16.42
C SER A 168 -16.17 32.87 -15.01
N VAL A 169 -16.78 31.99 -14.20
CA VAL A 169 -16.33 31.69 -12.83
C VAL A 169 -14.83 31.33 -12.75
N MET A 170 -14.16 31.89 -11.74
CA MET A 170 -12.72 31.77 -11.54
C MET A 170 -12.37 30.68 -10.51
N PRO A 171 -11.17 30.07 -10.59
CA PRO A 171 -10.70 29.09 -9.61
C PRO A 171 -10.76 29.59 -8.16
N ALA A 172 -10.45 30.86 -7.91
CA ALA A 172 -10.52 31.46 -6.58
C ALA A 172 -11.96 31.53 -6.02
N GLN A 173 -12.95 31.78 -6.88
CA GLN A 173 -14.36 31.82 -6.48
C GLN A 173 -14.89 30.42 -6.18
N VAL A 174 -14.54 29.44 -7.02
CA VAL A 174 -14.86 28.02 -6.80
C VAL A 174 -14.17 27.48 -5.54
N ALA A 175 -12.92 27.90 -5.28
CA ALA A 175 -12.18 27.51 -4.09
C ALA A 175 -12.85 28.04 -2.81
N ALA A 176 -13.33 29.28 -2.82
CA ALA A 176 -14.05 29.88 -1.71
C ALA A 176 -15.42 29.21 -1.48
N ASP A 177 -16.18 28.92 -2.53
CA ASP A 177 -17.50 28.25 -2.44
C ASP A 177 -17.38 26.82 -1.90
N LEU A 178 -16.35 26.08 -2.32
CA LEU A 178 -16.18 24.66 -1.97
C LEU A 178 -15.25 24.38 -0.79
N GLY A 179 -14.63 25.42 -0.20
CA GLY A 179 -13.61 25.25 0.84
C GLY A 179 -12.38 24.46 0.37
N LEU A 180 -11.98 24.62 -0.89
CA LEU A 180 -10.87 23.91 -1.52
C LEU A 180 -9.65 24.83 -1.71
N SER A 181 -8.49 24.25 -2.00
CA SER A 181 -7.39 25.04 -2.56
C SER A 181 -7.70 25.48 -4.00
N GLU A 182 -7.17 26.63 -4.41
CA GLU A 182 -7.33 27.16 -5.78
C GLU A 182 -6.87 26.17 -6.85
N ARG A 183 -5.78 25.43 -6.58
CA ARG A 183 -5.28 24.37 -7.47
C ARG A 183 -6.24 23.18 -7.60
N GLN A 184 -7.00 22.85 -6.55
CA GLN A 184 -8.04 21.82 -6.65
C GLN A 184 -9.25 22.32 -7.45
N ALA A 185 -9.67 23.57 -7.22
CA ALA A 185 -10.74 24.21 -7.99
C ALA A 185 -10.42 24.28 -9.49
N GLU A 186 -9.18 24.66 -9.85
CA GLU A 186 -8.71 24.67 -11.24
C GLU A 186 -8.82 23.29 -11.92
N ARG A 187 -8.51 22.22 -11.19
CA ARG A 187 -8.66 20.84 -11.70
C ARG A 187 -10.11 20.46 -11.96
N TYR A 188 -11.05 20.89 -11.11
CA TYR A 188 -12.48 20.65 -11.33
C TYR A 188 -13.00 21.43 -12.54
N LEU A 189 -12.62 22.71 -12.68
CA LEU A 189 -12.99 23.53 -13.83
C LEU A 189 -12.45 22.97 -15.15
N THR A 190 -11.22 22.44 -15.14
CA THR A 190 -10.62 21.78 -16.31
C THR A 190 -11.36 20.49 -16.66
N ALA A 191 -11.72 19.69 -15.65
CA ALA A 191 -12.46 18.44 -15.84
C ALA A 191 -13.90 18.65 -16.33
N ALA A 192 -14.52 19.78 -15.97
CA ALA A 192 -15.87 20.17 -16.40
C ALA A 192 -15.93 20.71 -17.85
N GLY A 193 -14.85 20.59 -18.63
CA GLY A 193 -14.86 20.94 -20.06
C GLY A 193 -14.40 22.36 -20.37
N ARG A 194 -13.83 23.11 -19.40
CA ARG A 194 -13.06 24.31 -19.75
C ARG A 194 -11.74 23.87 -20.40
N THR A 195 -11.70 23.87 -21.72
CA THR A 195 -10.45 23.91 -22.47
C THR A 195 -9.65 25.10 -21.92
N THR A 196 -8.46 24.79 -21.44
CA THR A 196 -7.56 25.53 -20.54
C THR A 196 -7.65 27.07 -20.43
N VAL A 197 -7.18 27.60 -19.29
CA VAL A 197 -6.81 29.02 -19.04
C VAL A 197 -6.05 29.71 -20.20
N ARG A 198 -5.41 28.93 -21.09
CA ARG A 198 -4.75 29.40 -22.33
C ARG A 198 -5.74 29.89 -23.39
N ASP A 199 -6.89 29.24 -23.53
CA ASP A 199 -7.95 29.63 -24.48
C ASP A 199 -8.68 30.88 -23.99
N GLY A 200 -8.90 30.98 -22.68
CA GLY A 200 -9.41 32.21 -22.05
C GLY A 200 -8.49 33.42 -22.28
N ALA A 201 -7.16 33.26 -22.17
CA ALA A 201 -6.24 34.35 -22.44
C ALA A 201 -6.15 34.75 -23.92
N ALA A 202 -6.38 33.83 -24.85
CA ALA A 202 -6.47 34.13 -26.28
C ALA A 202 -7.79 34.83 -26.61
N GLN A 203 -8.91 34.35 -26.07
CA GLN A 203 -10.23 34.95 -26.22
C GLN A 203 -10.26 36.37 -25.64
N ARG A 204 -9.76 36.58 -24.42
CA ARG A 204 -9.69 37.90 -23.79
C ARG A 204 -8.79 38.88 -24.57
N ARG A 205 -7.72 38.39 -25.22
CA ARG A 205 -6.92 39.23 -26.12
C ARG A 205 -7.70 39.65 -27.36
N ARG A 206 -8.55 38.78 -27.92
CA ARG A 206 -9.45 39.13 -29.04
C ARG A 206 -10.51 40.14 -28.60
N GLU A 207 -11.16 39.92 -27.45
CA GLU A 207 -12.13 40.86 -26.87
C GLU A 207 -11.51 42.24 -26.61
N LEU A 208 -10.28 42.29 -26.06
CA LEU A 208 -9.54 43.54 -25.84
C LEU A 208 -9.19 44.24 -27.16
N ALA A 209 -8.77 43.48 -28.17
CA ALA A 209 -8.48 44.02 -29.50
C ALA A 209 -9.73 44.61 -30.14
N GLU A 210 -10.87 43.91 -30.08
CA GLU A 210 -12.15 44.42 -30.58
C GLU A 210 -12.64 45.65 -29.80
N PHE A 211 -12.52 45.63 -28.48
CA PHE A 211 -12.89 46.77 -27.63
C PHE A 211 -12.08 48.02 -28.00
N ARG A 212 -10.78 47.87 -28.25
CA ARG A 212 -9.90 48.97 -28.67
C ARG A 212 -10.22 49.47 -30.08
N THR A 213 -10.59 48.60 -31.00
CA THR A 213 -11.06 49.01 -32.34
C THR A 213 -12.33 49.86 -32.26
N ARG A 214 -13.25 49.51 -31.35
CA ARG A 214 -14.49 50.26 -31.15
C ARG A 214 -14.29 51.53 -30.31
N ASN A 215 -13.27 51.57 -29.47
CA ASN A 215 -12.98 52.67 -28.55
C ASN A 215 -11.47 53.01 -28.60
N PRO A 216 -11.01 53.73 -29.65
CA PRO A 216 -9.59 53.99 -29.86
C PRO A 216 -8.95 54.82 -28.74
N ASP A 217 -9.73 55.69 -28.10
CA ASP A 217 -9.28 56.60 -27.06
C ASP A 217 -9.52 56.08 -25.63
N ALA A 218 -9.99 54.83 -25.50
CA ALA A 218 -10.23 54.26 -24.17
C ALA A 218 -8.93 54.17 -23.37
N THR A 219 -9.01 54.62 -22.12
CA THR A 219 -7.90 54.50 -21.17
C THR A 219 -7.75 53.05 -20.68
N ARG A 220 -6.57 52.70 -20.18
CA ARG A 220 -6.31 51.36 -19.60
C ARG A 220 -7.27 51.02 -18.46
N GLN A 221 -7.70 52.03 -17.70
CA GLN A 221 -8.61 51.87 -16.58
C GLN A 221 -10.04 51.57 -17.06
N GLN A 222 -10.50 52.23 -18.12
CA GLN A 222 -11.77 51.92 -18.76
C GLN A 222 -11.76 50.52 -19.42
N MET A 223 -10.65 50.09 -20.00
CA MET A 223 -10.49 48.72 -20.51
C MET A 223 -10.54 47.67 -19.39
N ALA A 224 -9.87 47.96 -18.27
CA ALA A 224 -9.84 47.10 -17.08
C ALA A 224 -11.25 46.93 -16.48
N GLU A 225 -11.98 48.03 -16.35
CA GLU A 225 -13.35 48.07 -15.85
C GLU A 225 -14.31 47.33 -16.79
N ALA A 226 -14.27 47.63 -18.09
CA ALA A 226 -15.14 46.99 -19.09
C ALA A 226 -14.94 45.46 -19.19
N MET A 227 -13.74 44.98 -18.88
CA MET A 227 -13.40 43.55 -18.96
C MET A 227 -13.46 42.83 -17.60
N GLY A 228 -13.67 43.56 -16.49
CA GLY A 228 -13.61 43.01 -15.13
C GLY A 228 -12.22 42.47 -14.78
N LEU A 229 -11.15 43.10 -15.27
CA LEU A 229 -9.77 42.64 -15.10
C LEU A 229 -8.91 43.69 -14.39
N PRO A 230 -7.89 43.31 -13.61
CA PRO A 230 -6.91 44.26 -13.09
C PRO A 230 -6.13 44.95 -14.23
N VAL A 231 -5.79 46.23 -14.06
CA VAL A 231 -5.03 47.03 -15.04
C VAL A 231 -3.72 46.33 -15.46
N ALA A 232 -3.00 45.72 -14.53
CA ALA A 232 -1.78 44.97 -14.81
C ALA A 232 -1.98 43.79 -15.81
N ARG A 233 -3.19 43.21 -15.84
CA ARG A 233 -3.55 42.14 -16.79
C ARG A 233 -3.83 42.70 -18.18
N ILE A 234 -4.43 43.89 -18.27
CA ILE A 234 -4.63 44.63 -19.51
C ILE A 234 -3.28 44.97 -20.15
N ASP A 235 -2.32 45.48 -19.37
CA ASP A 235 -0.97 45.79 -19.88
C ASP A 235 -0.28 44.56 -20.48
N LYS A 236 -0.41 43.39 -19.81
CA LYS A 236 0.13 42.13 -20.31
C LYS A 236 -0.51 41.69 -21.64
N TYR A 237 -1.81 41.89 -21.79
CA TYR A 237 -2.52 41.55 -23.03
C TYR A 237 -2.20 42.53 -24.16
N LEU A 238 -2.06 43.83 -23.86
CA LEU A 238 -1.62 44.82 -24.84
C LEU A 238 -0.18 44.57 -25.32
N ALA A 239 0.73 44.19 -24.42
CA ALA A 239 2.09 43.82 -24.79
C ALA A 239 2.11 42.61 -25.74
N ALA A 240 1.29 41.60 -25.45
CA ALA A 240 1.18 40.39 -26.27
C ALA A 240 0.41 40.54 -27.59
N LEU A 241 -0.23 41.69 -27.83
CA LEU A 241 -0.84 42.04 -29.13
C LEU A 241 0.11 42.84 -30.04
N ARG A 242 1.23 43.33 -29.50
CA ARG A 242 2.27 44.06 -30.24
C ARG A 242 3.41 43.15 -30.71
N SER A 243 3.53 41.96 -30.13
CA SER A 243 4.46 40.88 -30.48
C SER A 243 3.85 39.96 -31.52
#